data_AF-A0A7L2PZ50-F1
#
_entry.id   AF-A0A7L2PZ50-F1
#
_cell.length_a   1.000
_cell.length_b   1.000
_cell.length_c   1.000
_cell.angle_alpha   90.00
_cell.angle_beta   90.00
_cell.angle_gamma   90.00
#
_symmetry.space_group_name_H-M   'P 1'
#
loop_
_entity.id
_entity.type
_entity.pdbx_description
1 polymer ?
#
loop_
_entity_poly.entity_id
_entity_poly.type
_entity_poly.pdbx_seq_one_letter_code
_entity_poly.pdbx_strand_id
1 'polypeptide(L)'
;KDSPLLLQQIDALQLSLKHLKNENNLLKGAQMKMELASLAPLQVPRVAVARERPAEGLPTQSLYRKTTQLLETLYQLSANAKVVDMRQSKSSRSSSARLLEQTARLCALKNSIDALKDDTLREMVQQQPGAGVSTTFGTFPSSSFLKAKQEQAQGPALCGRVTIPCAPGHGQAHRVLLTPDLLQHLRQHFVA
;
A
#
# COMPACT_ATOMS: atom_id res chain seq x y z
N LYS A 1 8.13 30.69 -57.76
CA LYS A 1 8.76 30.03 -56.59
C LYS A 1 8.34 30.84 -55.39
N ASP A 2 7.51 30.29 -54.51
CA ASP A 2 7.04 31.02 -53.33
C ASP A 2 8.21 31.37 -52.41
N SER A 3 8.14 32.56 -51.80
CA SER A 3 9.19 33.05 -50.91
C SER A 3 9.28 32.14 -49.67
N PRO A 4 10.46 31.60 -49.33
CA PRO A 4 10.62 30.70 -48.18
C PRO A 4 10.21 31.35 -46.85
N LEU A 5 10.34 32.68 -46.76
CA LEU A 5 9.89 33.46 -45.61
C LEU A 5 8.36 33.44 -45.45
N LEU A 6 7.61 33.40 -46.56
CA LEU A 6 6.15 33.37 -46.54
C LEU A 6 5.63 32.02 -46.04
N LEU A 7 6.26 30.92 -46.47
CA LEU A 7 5.93 29.56 -45.99
C LEU A 7 6.16 29.45 -44.48
N GLN A 8 7.28 29.97 -43.99
CA GLN A 8 7.58 29.98 -42.56
C GLN A 8 6.56 30.80 -41.74
N GLN A 9 6.09 31.93 -42.28
CA GLN A 9 5.03 32.72 -41.65
C GLN A 9 3.70 31.98 -41.62
N ILE A 10 3.34 31.29 -42.70
CA ILE A 10 2.13 30.46 -42.76
C ILE A 10 2.19 29.37 -41.68
N ASP A 11 3.32 28.67 -41.54
CA ASP A 11 3.49 27.61 -40.53
C ASP A 11 3.36 28.15 -39.10
N ALA A 12 3.97 29.31 -38.81
CA ALA A 12 3.88 29.96 -37.50
C ALA A 12 2.44 30.39 -37.17
N LEU A 13 1.71 30.92 -38.15
CA LEU A 13 0.30 31.29 -37.98
C LEU A 13 -0.60 30.07 -37.79
N GLN A 14 -0.37 28.99 -38.54
CA GLN A 14 -1.10 27.73 -38.36
C GLN A 14 -0.90 27.15 -36.95
N LEU A 15 0.33 27.20 -36.42
CA LEU A 15 0.62 26.77 -35.06
C LEU A 15 -0.13 27.63 -34.03
N SER A 16 -0.11 28.96 -34.22
CA SER A 16 -0.80 29.91 -33.33
C SER A 16 -2.32 29.71 -33.34
N LEU A 17 -2.92 29.50 -34.52
CA LEU A 17 -4.34 29.17 -34.66
C LEU A 17 -4.69 27.84 -33.98
N LYS A 18 -3.83 26.81 -34.09
CA LYS A 18 -4.02 25.54 -33.40
C LYS A 18 -4.00 25.72 -31.88
N HIS A 19 -3.08 26.53 -31.36
CA HIS A 19 -3.01 26.86 -29.94
C HIS A 19 -4.28 27.59 -29.47
N LEU A 20 -4.68 28.66 -30.17
CA LEU A 20 -5.91 29.42 -29.85
C LEU A 20 -7.18 28.56 -29.92
N LYS A 21 -7.24 27.63 -30.89
CA LYS A 21 -8.34 26.68 -31.00
C LYS A 21 -8.37 25.73 -29.79
N ASN A 22 -7.22 25.24 -29.35
CA ASN A 22 -7.13 24.36 -28.19
C ASN A 22 -7.55 25.07 -26.90
N GLU A 23 -7.08 26.30 -26.68
CA GLU A 23 -7.47 27.13 -25.54
C GLU A 23 -8.99 27.39 -25.54
N ASN A 24 -9.55 27.77 -26.69
CA ASN A 24 -11.00 27.94 -26.83
C ASN A 24 -11.77 26.65 -26.53
N ASN A 25 -11.28 25.51 -26.99
CA ASN A 25 -11.93 24.22 -26.72
C ASN A 25 -11.87 23.86 -25.23
N LEU A 26 -10.76 24.15 -24.55
CA LEU A 26 -10.61 23.93 -23.12
C LEU A 26 -11.59 24.79 -22.32
N LEU A 27 -11.71 26.08 -22.66
CA LEU A 27 -12.64 27.00 -22.02
C LEU A 27 -14.10 26.60 -22.28
N LYS A 28 -14.46 26.30 -23.53
CA LYS A 28 -15.82 25.84 -23.89
C LYS A 28 -16.20 24.52 -23.21
N GLY A 29 -15.24 23.63 -23.04
CA GLY A 29 -15.43 22.32 -22.39
C GLY A 29 -15.24 22.33 -20.88
N ALA A 30 -14.94 23.48 -20.25
CA ALA A 30 -14.55 23.54 -18.85
C ALA A 30 -15.66 23.05 -17.91
N GLN A 31 -16.90 23.47 -18.14
CA GLN A 31 -18.05 23.05 -17.33
C GLN A 31 -18.29 21.55 -17.43
N MET A 32 -18.34 21.01 -18.66
CA MET A 32 -18.54 19.56 -18.89
C MET A 32 -17.42 18.73 -18.25
N LYS A 33 -16.17 19.21 -18.33
CA LYS A 33 -15.03 18.56 -17.67
C LYS A 33 -15.18 18.59 -16.14
N MET A 34 -15.66 19.68 -15.58
CA MET A 34 -15.89 19.81 -14.13
C MET A 34 -17.00 18.88 -13.64
N GLU A 35 -18.13 18.83 -14.36
CA GLU A 35 -19.25 17.92 -14.04
C GLU A 35 -18.79 16.46 -14.08
N LEU A 36 -18.02 16.05 -15.09
CA LEU A 36 -17.46 14.70 -15.17
C LEU A 36 -16.45 14.42 -14.06
N ALA A 37 -15.58 15.40 -13.73
CA ALA A 37 -14.58 15.27 -12.68
C ALA A 37 -15.17 15.29 -11.26
N SER A 38 -16.39 15.77 -11.09
CA SER A 38 -17.11 15.74 -9.81
C SER A 38 -17.59 14.33 -9.43
N LEU A 39 -17.66 13.42 -10.41
CA LEU A 39 -18.03 12.02 -10.19
C LEU A 39 -16.84 11.23 -9.62
N ALA A 40 -17.14 10.24 -8.77
CA ALA A 40 -16.12 9.36 -8.23
C ALA A 40 -15.44 8.53 -9.35
N PRO A 41 -14.10 8.42 -9.37
CA PRO A 41 -13.39 7.67 -10.40
C PRO A 41 -13.68 6.17 -10.29
N LEU A 42 -14.06 5.55 -11.41
CA LEU A 42 -14.30 4.12 -11.48
C LEU A 42 -12.97 3.37 -11.61
N GLN A 43 -12.58 2.64 -10.57
CA GLN A 43 -11.44 1.72 -10.61
C GLN A 43 -11.96 0.29 -10.72
N VAL A 44 -11.65 -0.37 -11.84
CA VAL A 44 -12.02 -1.77 -12.04
C VAL A 44 -10.99 -2.69 -11.37
N PRO A 45 -11.39 -3.59 -10.45
CA PRO A 45 -10.49 -4.58 -9.90
C PRO A 45 -9.92 -5.45 -11.02
N ARG A 46 -8.60 -5.72 -11.01
CA ARG A 46 -8.00 -6.70 -11.91
C ARG A 46 -8.49 -8.09 -11.52
N VAL A 47 -9.47 -8.61 -12.26
CA VAL A 47 -9.87 -10.02 -12.17
C VAL A 47 -8.83 -10.81 -12.95
N ALA A 48 -7.96 -11.53 -12.24
CA ALA A 48 -6.99 -12.41 -12.89
C ALA A 48 -7.74 -13.51 -13.65
N VAL A 49 -7.66 -13.49 -14.98
CA VAL A 49 -8.07 -14.63 -15.80
C VAL A 49 -7.09 -15.75 -15.49
N ALA A 50 -7.58 -16.97 -15.26
CA ALA A 50 -6.84 -18.14 -14.75
C ALA A 50 -5.57 -18.57 -15.54
N ARG A 51 -5.16 -17.81 -16.57
CA ARG A 51 -4.00 -18.06 -17.43
C ARG A 51 -2.85 -17.06 -17.29
N GLU A 52 -2.99 -15.97 -16.54
CA GLU A 52 -1.84 -15.11 -16.28
C GLU A 52 -0.94 -15.75 -15.22
N ARG A 53 0.17 -16.34 -15.66
CA ARG A 53 1.28 -16.63 -14.75
C ARG A 53 1.63 -15.33 -14.01
N PRO A 54 1.86 -15.36 -12.70
CA PRO A 54 2.28 -14.17 -11.97
C PRO A 54 3.56 -13.64 -12.63
N ALA A 55 3.58 -12.34 -12.95
CA ALA A 55 4.69 -11.66 -13.60
C ALA A 55 6.02 -12.08 -12.94
N GLU A 56 6.78 -12.90 -13.66
CA GLU A 56 8.06 -13.42 -13.23
C GLU A 56 9.03 -12.24 -13.04
N GLY A 57 9.60 -12.10 -11.84
CA GLY A 57 10.67 -11.14 -11.58
C GLY A 57 10.31 -9.89 -10.77
N LEU A 58 9.09 -9.76 -10.24
CA LEU A 58 8.80 -8.66 -9.30
C LEU A 58 9.63 -8.83 -8.01
N PRO A 59 10.30 -7.79 -7.51
CA PRO A 59 11.04 -7.84 -6.24
C PRO A 59 10.17 -8.35 -5.08
N THR A 60 8.87 -8.07 -5.11
CA THR A 60 7.84 -8.63 -4.22
C THR A 60 7.83 -10.16 -4.16
N GLN A 61 8.05 -10.86 -5.29
CA GLN A 61 8.09 -12.33 -5.33
C GLN A 61 9.34 -12.87 -4.62
N SER A 62 10.47 -12.20 -4.77
CA SER A 62 11.71 -12.59 -4.08
C SER A 62 11.59 -12.40 -2.56
N LEU A 63 10.98 -11.29 -2.13
CA LEU A 63 10.69 -11.02 -0.72
C LEU A 63 9.70 -12.04 -0.16
N TYR A 64 8.67 -12.41 -0.94
CA TYR A 64 7.72 -13.45 -0.54
C TYR A 64 8.41 -14.80 -0.34
N ARG A 65 9.27 -15.23 -1.27
CA ARG A 65 10.05 -16.47 -1.13
C ARG A 65 10.93 -16.45 0.11
N LYS A 66 11.67 -15.36 0.33
CA LYS A 66 12.51 -15.18 1.55
C LYS A 66 11.67 -15.24 2.82
N THR A 67 10.52 -14.58 2.84
CA THR A 67 9.59 -14.57 3.98
C THR A 67 9.11 -15.98 4.30
N THR A 68 8.65 -16.72 3.31
CA THR A 68 8.16 -18.10 3.48
C THR A 68 9.26 -19.03 3.99
N GLN A 69 10.48 -18.93 3.44
CA GLN A 69 11.61 -19.73 3.88
C GLN A 69 12.00 -19.44 5.34
N LEU A 70 12.06 -18.17 5.74
CA LEU A 70 12.34 -17.79 7.13
C LEU A 70 11.23 -18.25 8.08
N LEU A 71 9.98 -18.13 7.67
CA LEU A 71 8.82 -18.57 8.43
C LEU A 71 8.84 -20.09 8.65
N GLU A 72 9.14 -20.87 7.61
CA GLU A 72 9.30 -22.33 7.70
C GLU A 72 10.45 -22.70 8.66
N THR A 73 11.58 -22.00 8.55
CA THR A 73 12.72 -22.21 9.45
C THR A 73 12.36 -21.89 10.91
N LEU A 74 11.59 -20.82 11.15
CA LEU A 74 11.08 -20.46 12.48
C LEU A 74 10.11 -21.50 13.03
N TYR A 75 9.20 -22.01 12.20
CA TYR A 75 8.30 -23.10 12.60
C TYR A 75 9.07 -24.37 12.95
N GLN A 76 10.07 -24.74 12.15
CA GLN A 76 10.92 -25.88 12.46
C GLN A 76 11.66 -25.69 13.79
N LEU A 77 12.20 -24.50 14.07
CA LEU A 77 12.93 -24.22 15.31
C LEU A 77 12.02 -24.19 16.54
N SER A 78 10.84 -23.55 16.43
CA SER A 78 9.87 -23.47 17.52
C SER A 78 9.26 -24.84 17.86
N ALA A 79 9.00 -25.68 16.86
CA ALA A 79 8.49 -27.03 17.06
C ALA A 79 9.55 -28.02 17.59
N ASN A 80 10.84 -27.80 17.29
CA ASN A 80 11.93 -28.72 17.65
C ASN A 80 12.85 -28.18 18.77
N ALA A 81 12.36 -27.31 19.65
CA ALA A 81 13.12 -26.82 20.78
C ALA A 81 13.44 -27.96 21.76
N LYS A 82 14.72 -28.24 21.99
CA LYS A 82 15.20 -29.32 22.87
C LYS A 82 16.05 -28.75 24.01
N VAL A 83 15.89 -29.32 25.20
CA VAL A 83 16.74 -29.01 26.36
C VAL A 83 18.14 -29.59 26.13
N VAL A 84 19.18 -28.82 26.49
CA VAL A 84 20.57 -29.26 26.37
C VAL A 84 20.89 -30.27 27.48
N ASP A 85 21.23 -31.50 27.09
CA ASP A 85 21.66 -32.55 28.03
C ASP A 85 23.06 -32.25 28.59
N MET A 86 23.14 -32.08 29.92
CA MET A 86 24.39 -31.81 30.65
C MET A 86 25.18 -33.08 31.01
N ARG A 87 24.60 -34.27 30.80
CA ARG A 87 25.19 -35.56 31.23
C ARG A 87 26.07 -36.19 30.14
N GLN A 88 26.03 -35.68 28.91
CA GLN A 88 26.72 -36.29 27.77
C GLN A 88 28.18 -35.86 27.65
N SER A 89 29.08 -36.67 28.22
CA SER A 89 30.54 -36.60 28.02
C SER A 89 31.00 -37.04 26.61
N LYS A 90 30.11 -37.58 25.75
CA LYS A 90 30.46 -38.19 24.45
C LYS A 90 30.57 -37.21 23.28
N SER A 91 30.44 -35.91 23.52
CA SER A 91 30.45 -34.91 22.47
C SER A 91 31.58 -33.93 22.69
N SER A 92 32.30 -33.63 21.61
CA SER A 92 33.47 -32.74 21.59
C SER A 92 33.16 -31.30 22.02
N ARG A 93 31.88 -30.86 22.04
CA ARG A 93 31.49 -29.49 22.42
C ARG A 93 30.86 -29.44 23.81
N SER A 94 31.26 -28.44 24.61
CA SER A 94 30.67 -28.17 25.92
C SER A 94 29.17 -27.82 25.82
N SER A 95 28.42 -28.10 26.88
CA SER A 95 27.01 -27.72 27.00
C SER A 95 26.79 -26.21 26.83
N SER A 96 27.70 -25.39 27.38
CA SER A 96 27.72 -23.94 27.21
C SER A 96 27.92 -23.51 25.76
N ALA A 97 28.81 -24.17 25.02
CA ALA A 97 29.04 -23.86 23.60
C ALA A 97 27.81 -24.18 22.74
N ARG A 98 27.08 -25.27 23.02
CA ARG A 98 25.84 -25.59 22.31
C ARG A 98 24.72 -24.58 22.57
N LEU A 99 24.58 -24.14 23.83
CA LEU A 99 23.61 -23.08 24.16
C LEU A 99 23.96 -21.78 23.43
N LEU A 100 25.25 -21.41 23.41
CA LEU A 100 25.72 -20.23 22.69
C LEU A 100 25.45 -20.33 21.18
N GLU A 101 25.66 -21.51 20.58
CA GLU A 101 25.38 -21.77 19.16
C GLU A 101 23.88 -21.60 18.84
N GLN A 102 22.99 -22.08 19.71
CA GLN A 102 21.54 -21.88 19.54
C GLN A 102 21.17 -20.40 19.65
N THR A 103 21.70 -19.68 20.65
CA THR A 103 21.45 -18.24 20.81
C THR A 103 21.98 -17.45 19.62
N ALA A 104 23.19 -17.75 19.14
CA ALA A 104 23.77 -17.11 17.96
C ALA A 104 22.91 -17.34 16.71
N ARG A 105 22.38 -18.56 16.53
CA ARG A 105 21.46 -18.88 15.43
C ARG A 105 20.16 -18.08 15.53
N LEU A 106 19.58 -17.94 16.72
CA LEU A 106 18.39 -17.12 16.94
C LEU A 106 18.65 -15.63 16.68
N CYS A 107 19.80 -15.11 17.12
CA CYS A 107 20.21 -13.73 16.83
C CYS A 107 20.39 -13.47 15.33
N ALA A 108 21.04 -14.39 14.60
CA ALA A 108 21.19 -14.28 13.15
C ALA A 108 19.83 -14.29 12.43
N LEU A 109 18.89 -15.12 12.91
CA LEU A 109 17.54 -15.19 12.37
C LEU A 109 16.75 -13.91 12.62
N LYS A 110 16.82 -13.36 13.84
CA LYS A 110 16.23 -12.06 14.19
C LYS A 110 16.75 -10.95 13.27
N ASN A 111 18.07 -10.84 13.11
CA ASN A 111 18.68 -9.82 12.24
C ASN A 111 18.22 -9.97 10.78
N SER A 112 18.06 -11.21 10.31
CA SER A 112 17.54 -11.48 8.95
C SER A 112 16.08 -11.04 8.80
N ILE A 113 15.25 -11.22 9.83
CA ILE A 113 13.85 -10.78 9.86
C ILE A 113 13.76 -9.26 9.88
N ASP A 114 14.58 -8.60 10.69
CA ASP A 114 14.61 -7.14 10.77
C ASP A 114 15.00 -6.52 9.41
N ALA A 115 16.04 -7.07 8.75
CA ALA A 115 16.42 -6.65 7.40
C ALA A 115 15.29 -6.89 6.37
N LEU A 116 14.63 -8.06 6.43
CA LEU A 116 13.52 -8.38 5.52
C LEU A 116 12.30 -7.48 5.73
N LYS A 117 12.01 -7.09 6.99
CA LYS A 117 10.95 -6.13 7.32
C LYS A 117 11.24 -4.77 6.69
N ASP A 118 12.48 -4.31 6.76
CA ASP A 118 12.90 -3.02 6.19
C ASP A 118 12.84 -3.05 4.66
N ASP A 119 13.29 -4.14 4.03
CA ASP A 119 13.17 -4.35 2.58
C ASP A 119 11.70 -4.42 2.13
N THR A 120 10.85 -5.10 2.90
CA THR A 120 9.41 -5.18 2.62
C THR A 120 8.74 -3.81 2.73
N LEU A 121 9.09 -3.03 3.75
CA LEU A 121 8.58 -1.66 3.90
C LEU A 121 9.01 -0.79 2.72
N ARG A 122 10.28 -0.90 2.30
CA ARG A 122 10.79 -0.16 1.14
C ARG A 122 10.03 -0.52 -0.13
N GLU A 123 9.83 -1.81 -0.39
CA GLU A 123 9.08 -2.29 -1.54
C GLU A 123 7.64 -1.78 -1.53
N MET A 124 6.94 -1.86 -0.38
CA MET A 124 5.57 -1.34 -0.26
C MET A 124 5.47 0.15 -0.62
N VAL A 125 6.45 0.95 -0.18
CA VAL A 125 6.50 2.39 -0.47
C VAL A 125 6.72 2.65 -1.97
N GLN A 126 7.51 1.81 -2.65
CA GLN A 126 7.76 1.94 -4.09
C GLN A 126 6.55 1.54 -4.93
N GLN A 127 5.78 0.54 -4.50
CA GLN A 127 4.59 0.06 -5.21
C GLN A 127 3.39 1.01 -5.10
N GLN A 128 3.30 1.81 -4.04
CA GLN A 128 2.14 2.67 -3.80
C GLN A 128 2.44 4.13 -4.19
N PRO A 129 1.74 4.69 -5.22
CA PRO A 129 1.90 6.09 -5.59
C PRO A 129 1.65 7.03 -4.41
N GLY A 130 2.56 7.98 -4.17
CA GLY A 130 2.46 8.95 -3.08
C GLY A 130 2.78 8.41 -1.68
N ALA A 131 3.17 7.14 -1.54
CA ALA A 131 3.54 6.56 -0.24
C ALA A 131 4.93 7.02 0.24
N GLY A 132 5.80 7.50 -0.66
CA GLY A 132 7.18 7.90 -0.35
C GLY A 132 7.42 9.40 -0.42
N VAL A 133 8.51 9.85 0.20
CA VAL A 133 9.04 11.22 0.10
C VAL A 133 10.07 11.28 -1.03
N SER A 134 10.06 12.34 -1.84
CA SER A 134 11.06 12.55 -2.89
C SER A 134 12.40 12.93 -2.27
N THR A 135 13.38 12.02 -2.33
CA THR A 135 14.74 12.22 -1.80
C THR A 135 15.78 11.64 -2.76
N THR A 136 16.97 12.22 -2.82
CA THR A 136 18.05 11.82 -3.74
C THR A 136 18.87 10.61 -3.29
N PHE A 137 18.78 10.25 -2.01
CA PHE A 137 19.67 9.27 -1.36
C PHE A 137 18.97 7.95 -0.97
N GLY A 138 17.66 7.84 -1.16
CA GLY A 138 16.93 6.62 -0.81
C GLY A 138 15.43 6.72 -0.94
N THR A 139 14.75 5.67 -0.49
CA THR A 139 13.30 5.60 -0.40
C THR A 139 12.90 5.68 1.06
N PHE A 140 12.08 6.67 1.41
CA PHE A 140 11.56 6.86 2.76
C PHE A 140 10.03 6.95 2.72
N PRO A 141 9.33 6.28 3.64
CA PRO A 141 7.87 6.39 3.74
C PRO A 141 7.45 7.79 4.16
N SER A 142 6.32 8.26 3.63
CA SER A 142 5.69 9.50 4.07
C SER A 142 5.00 9.31 5.43
N SER A 143 4.88 10.38 6.21
CA SER A 143 4.19 10.34 7.51
C SER A 143 2.73 9.89 7.36
N SER A 144 2.04 10.38 6.32
CA SER A 144 0.65 10.01 6.02
C SER A 144 0.51 8.52 5.71
N PHE A 145 1.47 7.94 4.98
CA PHE A 145 1.48 6.51 4.69
C PHE A 145 1.63 5.66 5.96
N LEU A 146 2.56 6.02 6.85
CA LEU A 146 2.75 5.29 8.12
C LEU A 146 1.51 5.37 9.01
N LYS A 147 0.90 6.56 9.13
CA LYS A 147 -0.35 6.75 9.88
C LYS A 147 -1.49 5.91 9.30
N ALA A 148 -1.68 5.94 7.98
CA ALA A 148 -2.71 5.15 7.31
C ALA A 148 -2.50 3.64 7.52
N LYS A 149 -1.25 3.15 7.50
CA LYS A 149 -0.94 1.73 7.79
C LYS A 149 -1.22 1.36 9.25
N GLN A 150 -0.95 2.26 10.19
CA GLN A 150 -1.30 2.07 11.59
C GLN A 150 -2.82 2.01 11.79
N GLU A 151 -3.57 2.93 11.18
CA GLU A 151 -5.04 2.93 11.21
C GLU A 151 -5.62 1.66 10.55
N GLN A 152 -5.01 1.20 9.45
CA GLN A 152 -5.40 -0.05 8.80
C GLN A 152 -5.22 -1.26 9.74
N ALA A 153 -4.16 -1.28 10.55
CA ALA A 153 -3.92 -2.37 11.51
C ALA A 153 -4.87 -2.30 12.72
N GLN A 154 -5.26 -1.10 13.15
CA GLN A 154 -6.20 -0.89 14.26
C GLN A 154 -7.65 -1.12 13.86
N GLY A 155 -7.97 -0.98 12.56
CA GLY A 155 -9.31 -1.08 12.02
C GLY A 155 -10.10 0.22 12.17
N PRO A 156 -11.36 0.25 11.70
CA PRO A 156 -12.18 1.46 11.70
C PRO A 156 -12.53 1.92 13.12
N ALA A 157 -12.27 3.19 13.41
CA ALA A 157 -12.62 3.81 14.69
C ALA A 157 -14.14 4.01 14.83
N LEU A 158 -14.66 3.81 16.05
CA LEU A 158 -16.07 4.08 16.35
C LEU A 158 -16.29 5.60 16.49
N CYS A 159 -16.96 6.20 15.51
CA CYS A 159 -17.27 7.64 15.55
C CYS A 159 -18.47 7.99 16.44
N GLY A 160 -19.41 7.06 16.65
CA GLY A 160 -20.61 7.34 17.45
C GLY A 160 -21.68 6.25 17.37
N ARG A 161 -22.85 6.55 17.94
CA ARG A 161 -24.03 5.67 17.94
C ARG A 161 -25.29 6.48 17.63
N VAL A 162 -26.07 6.00 16.68
CA VAL A 162 -27.42 6.53 16.39
C VAL A 162 -28.43 5.49 16.85
N THR A 163 -29.48 5.93 17.53
CA THR A 163 -30.56 5.06 18.01
C THR A 163 -31.84 5.42 17.26
N ILE A 164 -32.48 4.40 16.70
CA ILE A 164 -33.74 4.53 15.98
C ILE A 164 -34.83 3.91 16.87
N PRO A 165 -35.98 4.57 17.07
CA PRO A 165 -37.09 4.01 17.83
C PRO A 165 -37.53 2.67 17.24
N CYS A 166 -37.67 1.65 18.09
CA CYS A 166 -38.14 0.32 17.70
C CYS A 166 -39.05 -0.29 18.78
N ALA A 167 -39.90 -1.24 18.38
CA ALA A 167 -40.78 -1.95 19.30
C ALA A 167 -39.98 -2.78 20.32
N PRO A 168 -40.52 -3.04 21.53
CA PRO A 168 -39.85 -3.87 22.53
C PRO A 168 -39.44 -5.22 21.96
N GLY A 169 -38.23 -5.68 22.28
CA GLY A 169 -37.68 -6.95 21.79
C GLY A 169 -37.13 -6.96 20.36
N HIS A 170 -37.27 -5.87 19.60
CA HIS A 170 -36.81 -5.78 18.20
C HIS A 170 -35.52 -4.97 18.01
N GLY A 171 -34.80 -4.66 19.09
CA GLY A 171 -33.56 -3.90 19.02
C GLY A 171 -32.46 -4.68 18.29
N GLN A 172 -31.94 -4.14 17.19
CA GLN A 172 -30.79 -4.69 16.47
C GLN A 172 -29.63 -3.68 16.45
N ALA A 173 -28.42 -4.19 16.71
CA ALA A 173 -27.20 -3.42 16.63
C ALA A 173 -26.51 -3.69 15.28
N HIS A 174 -26.38 -2.64 14.46
CA HIS A 174 -25.68 -2.72 13.18
C HIS A 174 -24.40 -1.89 13.24
N ARG A 175 -23.30 -2.48 12.74
CA ARG A 175 -22.04 -1.76 12.52
C ARG A 175 -22.04 -1.23 11.09
N VAL A 176 -22.08 0.08 10.95
CA VAL A 176 -22.08 0.76 9.64
C VAL A 176 -20.73 1.43 9.44
N LEU A 177 -20.08 1.17 8.31
CA LEU A 177 -18.85 1.84 7.90
C LEU A 177 -19.20 2.97 6.94
N LEU A 178 -18.82 4.19 7.30
CA LEU A 178 -19.08 5.38 6.52
C LEU A 178 -17.76 6.06 6.16
N THR A 179 -17.67 6.57 4.94
CA THR A 179 -16.60 7.51 4.57
C THR A 179 -16.87 8.88 5.21
N PRO A 180 -15.84 9.74 5.36
CA PRO A 180 -16.02 11.08 5.91
C PRO A 180 -17.11 11.89 5.18
N ASP A 181 -17.19 11.79 3.86
CA ASP A 181 -18.19 12.49 3.04
C ASP A 181 -19.61 12.00 3.33
N LEU A 182 -19.81 10.69 3.43
CA LEU A 182 -21.12 10.11 3.77
C LEU A 182 -21.53 10.45 5.19
N LEU A 183 -20.58 10.51 6.13
CA LEU A 183 -20.84 10.93 7.50
C LEU A 183 -21.27 12.41 7.56
N GLN A 184 -20.64 13.28 6.76
CA GLN A 184 -21.01 14.69 6.69
C GLN A 184 -22.41 14.88 6.09
N HIS A 185 -22.75 14.16 5.02
CA HIS A 185 -24.11 14.17 4.45
C HIS A 185 -25.14 13.67 5.45
N LEU A 186 -24.85 12.54 6.13
CA LEU A 186 -25.73 12.01 7.17
C LEU A 186 -25.96 13.06 8.27
N ARG A 187 -24.91 13.72 8.73
CA ARG A 187 -25.02 14.79 9.74
C ARG A 187 -25.93 15.93 9.27
N GLN A 188 -25.85 16.36 8.01
CA GLN A 188 -26.71 17.41 7.47
C GLN A 188 -28.21 17.04 7.51
N HIS A 189 -28.56 15.76 7.45
CA HIS A 189 -29.95 15.30 7.57
C HIS A 189 -30.46 15.23 9.02
N PHE A 190 -29.56 15.14 10.01
CA PHE A 190 -29.92 15.05 11.43
C PHE A 190 -29.79 16.38 12.18
N VAL A 191 -29.06 17.35 11.63
CA VAL A 191 -28.94 18.70 12.19
C VAL A 191 -29.98 19.59 11.48
N ALA A 192 -31.11 19.82 12.14
CA ALA A 192 -32.09 20.84 11.77
C ALA A 192 -31.63 22.24 12.20
#